data_AF-A0A4R8L5F4-F1
#
_entry.id   AF-A0A4R8L5F4-F1
#
_cell.length_a   1.000
_cell.length_b   1.000
_cell.length_c   1.000
_cell.angle_alpha   90.00
_cell.angle_beta   90.00
_cell.angle_gamma   90.00
#
_symmetry.space_group_name_H-M   'P 1'
#
loop_
_entity.id
_entity.type
_entity.pdbx_description
1 polymer ?
#
loop_
_entity_poly.entity_id
_entity_poly.type
_entity_poly.pdbx_seq_one_letter_code
_entity_poly.pdbx_strand_id
1 'polypeptide(L)'
;MSHDNDDLEDLEAKLIAWLEELQAERNVEKPIEPEPDYELEQVCERCGSQIMYRPQWDAEYCPTCNRWLRPPCSDSTCIFCAHRPEKPFMT
;
A
#
# COMPACT_ATOMS: atom_id res chain seq x y z
N MET A 1 -47.31 -12.60 -31.33
CA MET A 1 -46.18 -11.66 -31.22
C MET A 1 -45.88 -11.57 -29.74
N SER A 2 -44.99 -12.43 -29.24
CA SER A 2 -44.74 -12.66 -27.82
C SER A 2 -43.48 -13.51 -27.63
N HIS A 3 -42.42 -13.24 -28.40
CA HIS A 3 -41.10 -13.86 -28.19
C HIS A 3 -40.07 -12.83 -27.69
N ASP A 4 -40.37 -11.53 -27.77
CA ASP A 4 -39.41 -10.47 -27.46
C ASP A 4 -39.31 -10.16 -25.95
N ASN A 5 -40.26 -10.61 -25.13
CA ASN A 5 -40.22 -10.38 -23.67
C ASN A 5 -39.40 -11.45 -22.93
N ASP A 6 -39.42 -12.70 -23.39
CA ASP A 6 -38.63 -13.79 -22.78
C ASP A 6 -37.12 -13.55 -22.93
N ASP A 7 -36.69 -12.97 -24.06
CA ASP A 7 -35.29 -12.60 -24.30
C ASP A 7 -34.82 -11.43 -23.43
N LEU A 8 -35.72 -10.50 -23.09
CA LEU A 8 -35.41 -9.36 -22.24
C LEU A 8 -35.28 -9.79 -20.78
N GLU A 9 -36.20 -10.63 -20.29
CA GLU A 9 -36.15 -11.18 -18.93
C GLU A 9 -34.89 -12.04 -18.71
N ASP A 10 -34.46 -12.80 -19.73
CA ASP A 10 -33.21 -13.58 -19.68
C ASP A 10 -31.95 -12.67 -19.65
N LEU A 11 -31.96 -11.57 -20.42
CA LEU A 11 -30.88 -10.60 -20.38
C LEU A 11 -30.82 -9.82 -19.06
N GLU A 12 -31.97 -9.49 -18.48
CA GLU A 12 -32.08 -8.86 -17.16
C GLU A 12 -31.56 -9.79 -16.07
N ALA A 13 -31.93 -11.08 -16.10
CA ALA A 13 -31.43 -12.07 -15.14
C ALA A 13 -29.91 -12.24 -15.25
N LYS A 14 -29.36 -12.27 -16.47
CA LYS A 14 -27.90 -12.34 -16.70
C LYS A 14 -27.18 -11.10 -16.21
N LEU A 15 -27.76 -9.91 -16.41
CA LEU A 15 -27.19 -8.66 -15.92
C LEU A 15 -27.19 -8.62 -14.39
N ILE A 16 -28.28 -9.05 -13.74
CA ILE A 16 -28.37 -9.12 -12.28
C ILE A 16 -27.33 -10.08 -11.73
N ALA A 17 -27.21 -11.30 -12.27
CA ALA A 17 -26.23 -12.29 -11.82
C ALA A 17 -24.79 -11.75 -11.94
N TRP A 18 -24.47 -11.11 -13.07
CA TRP A 18 -23.15 -10.49 -13.26
C TRP A 18 -22.89 -9.34 -12.28
N LEU A 19 -23.90 -8.52 -11.96
CA LEU A 19 -23.78 -7.46 -10.98
C LEU A 19 -23.59 -8.00 -9.56
N GLU A 20 -24.26 -9.08 -9.19
CA GLU A 20 -24.11 -9.74 -7.89
C GLU A 20 -22.71 -10.34 -7.71
N GLU A 21 -22.16 -10.97 -8.76
CA GLU A 21 -20.77 -11.47 -8.78
C GLU A 21 -19.76 -10.34 -8.54
N LEU A 22 -19.90 -9.22 -9.25
CA LEU A 22 -19.01 -8.05 -9.07
C LEU A 22 -19.13 -7.43 -7.67
N GLN A 23 -20.31 -7.43 -7.06
CA GLN A 23 -20.50 -6.92 -5.71
C GLN A 23 -19.87 -7.83 -4.66
N ALA A 24 -19.89 -9.15 -4.88
CA ALA A 24 -19.23 -10.12 -4.01
C ALA A 24 -17.69 -9.95 -4.03
N GLU A 25 -17.11 -9.69 -5.20
CA GLU A 25 -15.67 -9.40 -5.34
C GLU A 25 -15.27 -8.12 -4.62
N ARG A 26 -16.10 -7.06 -4.71
CA ARG A 26 -15.86 -5.79 -4.01
C ARG A 26 -15.90 -5.92 -2.49
N ASN A 27 -16.66 -6.89 -1.96
CA ASN A 27 -16.82 -7.08 -0.52
C ASN A 27 -15.71 -7.94 0.10
N VAL A 28 -14.70 -8.31 -0.67
CA VAL A 28 -13.46 -8.89 -0.15
C VAL A 28 -12.60 -7.74 0.36
N GLU A 29 -12.56 -7.55 1.67
CA GLU A 29 -11.51 -6.74 2.30
C GLU A 29 -10.17 -7.39 1.95
N LYS A 30 -9.49 -6.84 0.95
CA LYS A 30 -8.15 -7.28 0.59
C LYS A 30 -7.26 -7.10 1.82
N PRO A 31 -6.46 -8.10 2.23
CA PRO A 31 -5.49 -7.93 3.29
C PRO A 31 -4.68 -6.66 3.02
N ILE A 32 -4.61 -5.77 4.01
CA ILE A 32 -3.76 -4.58 3.93
C ILE A 32 -2.32 -5.09 4.01
N GLU A 33 -1.73 -5.37 2.86
CA GLU A 33 -0.31 -5.64 2.77
C GLU A 33 0.44 -4.38 3.20
N PRO A 34 1.49 -4.50 4.03
CA PRO A 34 2.28 -3.33 4.39
C PRO A 34 2.86 -2.74 3.11
N GLU A 35 2.73 -1.41 2.95
CA GLU A 35 3.31 -0.73 1.79
C GLU A 35 4.81 -1.00 1.72
N PRO A 36 5.33 -1.42 0.54
CA PRO A 36 6.73 -1.77 0.41
C PRO A 36 7.63 -0.54 0.52
N ASP A 37 8.88 -0.76 0.90
CA ASP A 37 9.92 0.25 0.76
C ASP A 37 10.12 0.58 -0.73
N TYR A 38 10.33 1.85 -1.07
CA TYR A 38 10.57 2.28 -2.46
C TYR A 38 11.74 3.25 -2.58
N GLU A 39 12.38 3.25 -3.75
CA GLU A 39 13.52 4.10 -4.07
C GLU A 39 13.08 5.56 -4.27
N LEU A 40 13.84 6.50 -3.73
CA LEU A 40 13.67 7.94 -3.99
C LEU A 40 14.58 8.40 -5.12
N GLU A 41 14.43 9.63 -5.62
CA GLU A 41 15.33 10.15 -6.65
C GLU A 41 16.70 10.55 -6.07
N GLN A 42 16.80 10.79 -4.76
CA GLN A 42 18.03 11.22 -4.11
C GLN A 42 18.97 10.06 -3.77
N VAL A 43 20.26 10.39 -3.64
CA VAL A 43 21.31 9.46 -3.20
C VAL A 43 21.89 9.86 -1.85
N CYS A 44 22.42 8.90 -1.11
CA CYS A 44 23.04 9.13 0.19
C CYS A 44 24.33 9.95 0.04
N GLU A 45 24.39 11.12 0.66
CA GLU A 45 25.57 12.00 0.62
C GLU A 45 26.85 11.37 1.19
N ARG A 46 26.72 10.32 2.03
CA ARG A 46 27.85 9.65 2.66
C ARG A 46 28.49 8.56 1.79
N CYS A 47 27.68 7.78 1.07
CA CYS A 47 28.16 6.60 0.34
C CYS A 47 27.73 6.55 -1.13
N GLY A 48 26.92 7.51 -1.60
CA GLY A 48 26.41 7.58 -2.97
C GLY A 48 25.34 6.55 -3.32
N SER A 49 24.94 5.68 -2.39
CA SER A 49 23.91 4.66 -2.66
C SER A 49 22.51 5.25 -2.70
N GLN A 50 21.62 4.56 -3.41
CA GLN A 50 20.20 4.89 -3.53
C GLN A 50 19.53 5.01 -2.15
N ILE A 51 18.76 6.09 -1.94
CA ILE A 51 17.94 6.27 -0.73
C ILE A 51 16.62 5.53 -0.92
N MET A 52 16.16 4.89 0.15
CA MET A 52 14.87 4.22 0.25
C MET A 52 13.96 4.99 1.20
N TYR A 53 12.66 4.98 0.92
CA TYR A 53 11.61 5.41 1.84
C TYR A 53 10.89 4.19 2.41
N ARG A 54 10.63 4.20 3.73
CA ARG A 54 9.89 3.15 4.44
C ARG A 54 8.57 3.73 4.99
N PRO A 55 7.42 3.39 4.38
CA PRO A 55 6.11 3.92 4.81
C PRO A 55 5.76 3.60 6.26
N GLN A 56 6.15 2.43 6.76
CA GLN A 56 5.90 2.01 8.14
C GLN A 56 6.36 3.05 9.18
N TRP A 57 7.42 3.80 8.88
CA TRP A 57 8.02 4.76 9.81
C TRP A 57 8.03 6.19 9.28
N ASP A 58 7.38 6.43 8.14
CA ASP A 58 7.41 7.70 7.41
C ASP A 58 8.83 8.29 7.33
N ALA A 59 9.78 7.49 6.85
CA ALA A 59 11.20 7.82 6.98
C ALA A 59 12.05 7.38 5.79
N GLU A 60 12.98 8.26 5.41
CA GLU A 60 14.04 7.94 4.47
C GLU A 60 15.23 7.28 5.18
N TYR A 61 15.82 6.26 4.55
CA TYR A 61 17.01 5.59 5.05
C TYR A 61 17.99 5.22 3.92
N CYS A 62 19.27 5.09 4.30
CA CYS A 62 20.29 4.56 3.41
C CYS A 62 20.52 3.08 3.75
N PRO A 63 20.25 2.15 2.82
CA PRO A 63 20.38 0.72 3.10
C PRO A 63 21.84 0.32 3.34
N THR A 64 22.77 0.88 2.58
CA THR A 64 24.21 0.60 2.69
C THR A 64 24.81 1.09 4.01
N CYS A 65 24.44 2.31 4.45
CA CYS A 65 24.92 2.88 5.70
C CYS A 65 24.15 2.40 6.93
N ASN A 66 23.04 1.67 6.74
CA ASN A 66 22.09 1.27 7.78
C ASN A 66 21.74 2.44 8.74
N ARG A 67 21.31 3.58 8.19
CA ARG A 67 20.95 4.77 8.96
C ARG A 67 19.70 5.45 8.42
N TRP A 68 18.93 6.02 9.35
CA TRP A 68 17.91 7.02 9.03
C TRP A 68 18.59 8.32 8.57
N LEU A 69 17.97 9.00 7.59
CA LEU A 69 18.46 10.28 7.10
C LEU A 69 18.01 11.44 8.00
N ARG A 70 16.85 11.31 8.63
CA ARG A 70 16.27 12.29 9.54
C ARG A 70 16.05 11.73 10.95
N PRO A 71 16.24 12.54 12.00
CA PRO A 71 15.86 12.15 13.36
C PRO A 71 14.33 11.96 13.46
N PRO A 72 13.83 11.25 14.49
CA PRO A 72 12.39 11.22 14.75
C PRO A 72 11.89 12.62 15.09
N CYS A 73 10.59 12.85 14.94
CA CYS A 73 9.97 14.08 15.42
C CYS A 73 10.04 14.17 16.96
N SER A 74 9.82 15.36 17.50
CA SER A 74 9.82 15.61 18.95
C SER A 74 8.59 15.07 19.68
N ASP A 75 7.58 14.60 18.95
CA ASP A 75 6.34 14.06 19.53
C ASP A 75 6.51 12.57 19.87
N SER A 76 6.53 12.28 21.17
CA SER A 76 6.66 10.91 21.69
C SER A 76 5.43 10.05 21.43
N THR A 77 4.31 10.62 20.98
CA THR A 77 3.07 9.91 20.66
C THR A 77 2.85 9.70 19.17
N CYS A 78 3.77 10.20 18.32
CA CYS A 78 3.69 10.03 16.88
C CYS A 78 3.76 8.55 16.49
N ILE A 79 2.72 8.06 15.81
CA ILE A 79 2.57 6.65 15.42
C ILE A 79 3.71 6.12 14.54
N PHE A 80 4.36 7.00 13.77
CA PHE A 80 5.48 6.66 12.88
C PHE A 80 6.84 6.73 13.58
N CYS A 81 6.98 7.54 14.62
CA CYS A 81 8.28 7.77 15.26
C CYS A 81 8.43 7.02 16.58
N ALA A 82 7.35 6.86 17.36
CA ALA A 82 7.40 6.36 18.73
C ALA A 82 7.98 4.95 18.85
N HIS A 83 7.77 4.11 17.83
CA HIS A 83 8.26 2.74 17.79
C HIS A 83 9.36 2.50 16.75
N ARG A 84 9.84 3.57 16.09
CA ARG A 84 10.85 3.45 15.05
C ARG A 84 12.17 2.96 15.64
N PRO A 85 12.76 1.87 15.12
CA PRO A 85 14.02 1.36 15.65
C PRO A 85 15.15 2.38 15.44
N GLU A 86 16.20 2.28 16.24
CA GLU A 86 17.38 3.16 16.13
C GLU A 86 18.04 3.08 14.75
N LYS A 87 18.00 1.89 14.12
CA LYS A 87 18.52 1.64 12.77
C LYS A 87 17.49 0.93 11.88
N PRO A 88 17.53 1.14 10.55
CA PRO A 88 16.64 0.47 9.59
C PRO A 88 16.69 -1.05 9.60
N PHE A 89 17.86 -1.63 9.89
CA PHE A 89 18.08 -3.06 9.96
C PHE A 89 18.75 -3.46 11.29
N MET A 90 18.27 -4.55 11.88
CA MET A 90 18.94 -5.24 12.98
C MET A 90 20.07 -6.10 12.38
N THR A 91 21.21 -5.47 12.12
CA THR A 91 22.46 -6.15 11.78
C THR A 91 23.12 -6.73 13.02
#